data_AF-A0A2W2HHL5-F1
#
_entry.id   AF-A0A2W2HHL5-F1
#
_cell.length_a   1.000
_cell.length_b   1.000
_cell.length_c   1.000
_cell.angle_alpha   90.00
_cell.angle_beta   90.00
_cell.angle_gamma   90.00
#
_symmetry.space_group_name_H-M   'P 1'
#
loop_
_entity.id
_entity.type
_entity.pdbx_description
1 polymer ?
#
loop_
_entity_poly.entity_id
_entity_poly.type
_entity_poly.pdbx_seq_one_letter_code
_entity_poly.pdbx_strand_id
1 'polypeptide(L)'
;MSQDRARAAQHVVARRGELGLTQQQLASVAEIDVKTIFNLESGERWPHARTRARIEAALGWAAGTLTEIAAGRDPRPSASATSARRYAEVWAQKIWEITELTEYERRALIMSVRAMRGAEVATHATKRSAGA
;
A
#
# COMPACT_ATOMS: atom_id res chain seq x y z
N MET A 1 19.90 -15.67 6.50
CA MET A 1 18.62 -16.38 6.78
C MET A 1 17.76 -15.64 7.82
N SER A 2 18.21 -15.38 9.07
CA SER A 2 17.41 -14.61 10.06
C SER A 2 17.38 -13.10 9.78
N GLN A 3 18.53 -12.51 9.43
CA GLN A 3 18.64 -11.07 9.15
C GLN A 3 17.85 -10.61 7.90
N ASP A 4 17.74 -11.47 6.89
CA ASP A 4 16.98 -11.23 5.66
C ASP A 4 15.48 -11.08 5.97
N ARG A 5 14.96 -11.95 6.84
CA ARG A 5 13.56 -11.92 7.29
C ARG A 5 13.29 -10.71 8.17
N ALA A 6 14.21 -10.37 9.07
CA ALA A 6 14.09 -9.19 9.92
C ALA A 6 14.01 -7.89 9.08
N ARG A 7 14.78 -7.81 8.00
CA ARG A 7 14.71 -6.68 7.05
C ARG A 7 13.33 -6.59 6.40
N ALA A 8 12.85 -7.68 5.83
CA ALA A 8 11.52 -7.73 5.22
C ALA A 8 10.41 -7.37 6.23
N ALA A 9 10.51 -7.87 7.46
CA ALA A 9 9.58 -7.56 8.55
C ALA A 9 9.55 -6.06 8.87
N GLN A 10 10.70 -5.41 9.02
CA GLN A 10 10.80 -3.97 9.26
C GLN A 10 10.14 -3.15 8.15
N HIS A 11 10.39 -3.49 6.88
CA HIS A 11 9.75 -2.81 5.76
C HIS A 11 8.23 -3.01 5.73
N VAL A 12 7.73 -4.20 6.08
CA VAL A 12 6.29 -4.45 6.17
C VAL A 12 5.65 -3.59 7.26
N VAL A 13 6.25 -3.56 8.46
CA VAL A 13 5.75 -2.75 9.58
C VAL A 13 5.74 -1.26 9.22
N ALA A 14 6.84 -0.76 8.65
CA ALA A 14 6.95 0.63 8.22
C ALA A 14 5.89 0.97 7.17
N ARG A 15 5.76 0.15 6.13
CA ARG A 15 4.79 0.38 5.06
C ARG A 15 3.36 0.31 5.55
N ARG A 16 3.06 -0.64 6.43
CA ARG A 16 1.74 -0.75 7.07
C ARG A 16 1.42 0.51 7.88
N GLY A 17 2.41 1.06 8.59
CA GLY A 17 2.32 2.33 9.31
C GLY A 17 2.07 3.54 8.40
N GLU A 18 2.79 3.63 7.27
CA GLU A 18 2.58 4.67 6.25
C GLU A 18 1.15 4.66 5.68
N LEU A 19 0.53 3.47 5.59
CA LEU A 19 -0.84 3.28 5.14
C LEU A 19 -1.88 3.44 6.26
N GLY A 20 -1.45 3.66 7.51
CA GLY A 20 -2.35 3.79 8.67
C GLY A 20 -3.10 2.49 9.02
N LEU A 21 -2.58 1.33 8.60
CA LEU A 21 -3.25 0.04 8.79
C LEU A 21 -2.84 -0.65 10.09
N THR A 22 -3.78 -1.28 10.76
CA THR A 22 -3.49 -2.28 11.81
C THR A 22 -3.13 -3.63 11.20
N GLN A 23 -2.53 -4.54 11.97
CA GLN A 23 -2.26 -5.91 11.50
C GLN A 23 -3.56 -6.62 11.06
N GLN A 24 -4.66 -6.41 11.79
CA GLN A 24 -5.96 -7.00 11.48
C GLN A 24 -6.55 -6.41 10.19
N GLN A 25 -6.41 -5.10 9.98
CA GLN A 25 -6.84 -4.47 8.73
C GLN A 25 -6.00 -4.96 7.54
N LEU A 26 -4.68 -5.04 7.67
CA LEU A 26 -3.81 -5.58 6.62
C LEU A 26 -4.17 -7.03 6.28
N ALA A 27 -4.41 -7.86 7.30
CA ALA A 27 -4.84 -9.24 7.11
C ALA A 27 -6.19 -9.33 6.39
N SER A 28 -7.14 -8.46 6.73
CA SER A 28 -8.43 -8.35 6.06
C SER A 28 -8.28 -7.95 4.59
N VAL A 29 -7.47 -6.91 4.29
CA VAL A 29 -7.19 -6.46 2.91
C VAL A 29 -6.53 -7.57 2.09
N ALA A 30 -5.59 -8.31 2.70
CA ALA A 30 -4.90 -9.43 2.08
C ALA A 30 -5.74 -10.73 2.10
N GLU A 31 -6.90 -10.73 2.75
CA GLU A 31 -7.81 -11.86 2.94
C GLU A 31 -7.09 -13.11 3.51
N ILE A 32 -6.26 -12.92 4.54
CA ILE A 32 -5.52 -13.98 5.24
C ILE A 32 -5.70 -13.88 6.76
N ASP A 33 -5.23 -14.90 7.46
CA ASP A 33 -5.24 -14.92 8.93
C ASP A 33 -4.27 -13.87 9.53
N VAL A 34 -4.73 -13.15 10.56
CA VAL A 34 -3.97 -12.11 11.27
C VAL A 34 -2.66 -12.66 11.85
N LYS A 35 -2.64 -13.92 12.30
CA LYS A 35 -1.43 -14.60 12.80
C LYS A 35 -0.36 -14.71 11.72
N THR A 36 -0.75 -14.76 10.45
CA THR A 36 0.21 -14.78 9.34
C THR A 36 0.92 -13.44 9.19
N ILE A 37 0.19 -12.33 9.37
CA ILE A 37 0.79 -10.98 9.42
C ILE A 37 1.70 -10.86 10.63
N PHE A 38 1.23 -11.26 11.81
CA PHE A 38 2.03 -11.23 13.04
C PHE A 38 3.36 -11.99 12.87
N ASN A 39 3.32 -13.24 12.40
CA ASN A 39 4.53 -14.06 12.24
C ASN A 39 5.50 -13.53 11.17
N LEU A 40 4.97 -12.84 10.15
CA LEU A 40 5.78 -12.18 9.14
C LEU A 40 6.48 -10.94 9.73
N GLU A 41 5.73 -10.10 10.45
CA GLU A 41 6.23 -8.87 11.07
C GLU A 41 7.17 -9.13 12.25
N SER A 42 7.05 -10.28 12.93
CA SER A 42 8.02 -10.71 13.94
C SER A 42 9.29 -11.32 13.33
N GLY A 43 9.29 -11.62 12.02
CA GLY A 43 10.38 -12.34 11.34
C GLY A 43 10.46 -13.84 11.68
N GLU A 44 9.51 -14.35 12.47
CA GLU A 44 9.49 -15.73 12.96
C GLU A 44 9.25 -16.73 11.82
N ARG A 45 8.26 -16.44 10.94
CA ARG A 45 7.90 -17.32 9.83
C ARG A 45 7.86 -16.58 8.51
N TRP A 46 8.44 -17.22 7.49
CA TRP A 46 8.32 -16.78 6.11
C TRP A 46 7.10 -17.42 5.45
N PRO A 47 6.05 -16.66 5.09
CA PRO A 47 4.85 -17.22 4.43
C PRO A 47 5.18 -17.79 3.05
N HIS A 48 4.35 -18.70 2.55
CA HIS A 48 4.51 -19.23 1.19
C HIS A 48 4.27 -18.16 0.11
N ALA A 49 4.78 -18.39 -1.11
CA ALA A 49 4.78 -17.41 -2.19
C ALA A 49 3.40 -16.80 -2.49
N ARG A 50 2.35 -17.63 -2.59
CA ARG A 50 0.98 -17.16 -2.81
C ARG A 50 0.46 -16.20 -1.73
N THR A 51 0.80 -16.43 -0.45
CA THR A 51 0.39 -15.54 0.64
C THR A 51 1.22 -14.27 0.66
N ARG A 52 2.52 -14.35 0.38
CA ARG A 52 3.36 -13.16 0.20
C ARG A 52 2.82 -12.25 -0.90
N ALA A 53 2.40 -12.81 -2.03
CA ALA A 53 1.81 -12.03 -3.12
C ALA A 53 0.54 -11.27 -2.72
N ARG A 54 -0.33 -11.86 -1.87
CA ARG A 54 -1.53 -11.17 -1.35
C ARG A 54 -1.16 -10.04 -0.38
N ILE A 55 -0.18 -10.26 0.47
CA ILE A 55 0.34 -9.24 1.40
C ILE A 55 0.99 -8.09 0.60
N GLU A 56 1.82 -8.40 -0.38
CA GLU A 56 2.44 -7.43 -1.28
C GLU A 56 1.40 -6.58 -1.99
N ALA A 57 0.35 -7.21 -2.54
CA ALA A 57 -0.74 -6.50 -3.18
C ALA A 57 -1.47 -5.56 -2.20
N ALA A 58 -1.76 -6.02 -0.98
CA ALA A 58 -2.39 -5.22 0.06
C ALA A 58 -1.52 -4.02 0.51
N LEU A 59 -0.20 -4.14 0.45
CA LEU A 59 0.76 -3.06 0.74
C LEU A 59 1.03 -2.13 -0.46
N GLY A 60 0.42 -2.41 -1.61
CA GLY A 60 0.63 -1.66 -2.86
C GLY A 60 1.97 -1.94 -3.54
N TRP A 61 2.56 -3.11 -3.28
CA TRP A 61 3.82 -3.55 -3.88
C TRP A 61 3.62 -4.53 -5.04
N ALA A 62 4.63 -4.62 -5.89
CA ALA A 62 4.69 -5.64 -6.93
C ALA A 62 4.90 -7.04 -6.32
N ALA A 63 4.42 -8.08 -6.99
CA ALA A 63 4.66 -9.45 -6.54
C ALA A 63 6.17 -9.77 -6.51
N GLY A 64 6.61 -10.46 -5.46
CA GLY A 64 8.01 -10.82 -5.22
C GLY A 64 8.81 -9.78 -4.43
N THR A 65 8.26 -8.58 -4.20
CA THR A 65 8.93 -7.48 -3.49
C THR A 65 9.48 -7.89 -2.12
N LEU A 66 8.75 -8.68 -1.33
CA LEU A 66 9.22 -9.15 -0.03
C LEU A 66 10.49 -9.99 -0.14
N THR A 67 10.60 -10.80 -1.19
CA THR A 67 11.78 -11.63 -1.43
C THR A 67 12.98 -10.77 -1.82
N GLU A 68 12.75 -9.70 -2.57
CA GLU A 68 13.78 -8.74 -2.96
C GLU A 68 14.27 -7.91 -1.77
N ILE A 69 13.34 -7.47 -0.91
CA ILE A 69 13.68 -6.81 0.35
C ILE A 69 14.48 -7.74 1.24
N ALA A 70 14.09 -9.00 1.35
CA ALA A 70 14.87 -9.98 2.11
C ALA A 70 16.29 -10.14 1.53
N ALA A 71 16.45 -10.06 0.21
CA ALA A 71 17.75 -10.03 -0.48
C ALA A 71 18.47 -8.68 -0.41
N GLY A 72 17.92 -7.69 0.29
CA GLY A 72 18.52 -6.37 0.51
C GLY A 72 18.26 -5.33 -0.57
N ARG A 73 17.28 -5.55 -1.45
CA ARG A 73 16.83 -4.54 -2.43
C ARG A 73 15.70 -3.67 -1.87
N ASP A 74 15.47 -2.53 -2.50
CA ASP A 74 14.38 -1.63 -2.13
C ASP A 74 13.00 -2.17 -2.55
N PRO A 75 11.93 -1.78 -1.82
CA PRO A 75 10.57 -2.14 -2.17
C PRO A 75 10.16 -1.65 -3.56
N ARG A 76 9.56 -2.52 -4.36
CA ARG A 76 9.02 -2.15 -5.68
C ARG A 76 7.52 -1.84 -5.59
N PRO A 77 7.09 -0.61 -5.94
CA PRO A 77 5.68 -0.27 -6.02
C PRO A 77 4.99 -1.07 -7.13
N SER A 78 3.69 -1.36 -6.95
CA SER A 78 2.90 -2.01 -7.99
C SER A 78 2.72 -1.10 -9.22
N ALA A 79 2.51 -1.69 -10.39
CA ALA A 79 2.22 -0.93 -11.60
C ALA A 79 0.94 -0.07 -11.47
N SER A 80 -0.06 -0.55 -10.73
CA SER A 80 -1.26 0.23 -10.42
C SER A 80 -0.97 1.42 -9.50
N ALA A 81 -0.14 1.26 -8.47
CA ALA A 81 0.26 2.35 -7.59
C ALA A 81 1.07 3.43 -8.33
N THR A 82 1.93 3.01 -9.26
CA THR A 82 2.67 3.91 -10.16
C THR A 82 1.75 4.64 -11.14
N SER A 83 0.79 3.91 -11.73
CA SER A 83 -0.19 4.50 -12.67
C SER A 83 -1.10 5.50 -11.96
N ALA A 84 -1.61 5.17 -10.78
CA ALA A 84 -2.41 6.07 -9.95
C ALA A 84 -1.63 7.35 -9.57
N ARG A 85 -0.35 7.23 -9.23
CA ARG A 85 0.52 8.39 -8.99
C ARG A 85 0.59 9.30 -10.21
N ARG A 86 0.85 8.72 -11.38
CA ARG A 86 0.95 9.46 -12.65
C ARG A 86 -0.36 10.16 -12.98
N TYR A 87 -1.49 9.49 -12.79
CA TYR A 87 -2.80 10.12 -12.98
C TYR A 87 -3.01 11.27 -12.00
N ALA A 88 -2.72 11.11 -10.71
CA ALA A 88 -2.85 12.20 -9.73
C ALA A 88 -2.01 13.43 -10.09
N GLU A 89 -0.80 13.24 -10.63
CA GLU A 89 0.07 14.33 -11.10
C GLU A 89 -0.53 15.04 -12.32
N VAL A 90 -1.10 14.29 -13.27
CA VAL A 90 -1.81 14.84 -14.44
C VAL A 90 -3.08 15.59 -14.02
N TRP A 91 -3.86 15.03 -13.09
CA TRP A 91 -5.06 15.69 -12.57
C TRP A 91 -4.73 16.96 -11.79
N ALA A 92 -3.64 16.97 -11.01
CA ALA A 92 -3.19 18.18 -10.33
C ALA A 92 -2.82 19.30 -11.32
N GLN A 93 -2.17 18.95 -12.44
CA GLN A 93 -1.91 19.89 -13.52
C GLN A 93 -3.20 20.41 -14.14
N LYS A 94 -4.14 19.52 -14.50
CA LYS A 94 -5.42 19.92 -15.09
C LYS A 94 -6.26 20.81 -14.17
N ILE A 95 -6.27 20.54 -12.86
CA ILE A 95 -6.95 21.39 -11.87
C ILE A 95 -6.37 22.81 -11.88
N TRP A 96 -5.06 22.96 -12.12
CA TRP A 96 -4.43 24.28 -12.19
C TRP A 96 -4.90 25.10 -13.40
N GLU A 97 -5.27 24.44 -14.49
CA GLU A 97 -5.75 25.03 -15.74
C GLU A 97 -7.23 25.47 -15.68
N ILE A 98 -7.99 25.06 -14.67
CA ILE A 98 -9.39 25.48 -14.47
C ILE A 98 -9.40 26.90 -13.87
N THR A 99 -9.46 27.91 -14.74
CA THR A 99 -9.47 29.33 -14.33
C THR A 99 -10.75 29.78 -13.63
N GLU A 100 -11.83 28.99 -13.76
CA GLU A 100 -13.11 29.22 -13.08
C GLU A 100 -13.04 28.94 -11.57
N LEU A 101 -11.95 28.30 -11.11
CA LEU A 101 -11.68 28.06 -9.69
C LEU A 101 -10.67 29.07 -9.15
N THR A 102 -10.95 29.59 -7.97
CA THR A 102 -10.01 30.41 -7.21
C THR A 102 -8.72 29.62 -6.91
N GLU A 103 -7.62 30.33 -6.64
CA GLU A 103 -6.35 29.70 -6.26
C GLU A 103 -6.49 28.83 -4.99
N TYR A 104 -7.36 29.24 -4.07
CA TYR A 104 -7.69 28.48 -2.87
C TYR A 104 -8.39 27.16 -3.21
N GLU A 105 -9.42 27.19 -4.07
CA GLU A 105 -10.16 25.99 -4.49
C GLU A 105 -9.27 25.03 -5.27
N ARG A 106 -8.40 25.53 -6.16
CA ARG A 106 -7.42 24.71 -6.88
C ARG A 106 -6.44 24.04 -5.91
N ARG A 107 -5.92 24.78 -4.93
CA ARG A 107 -5.05 24.21 -3.87
C ARG A 107 -5.79 23.16 -3.04
N ALA A 108 -7.03 23.44 -2.63
CA ALA A 108 -7.85 22.52 -1.83
C ALA A 108 -8.16 21.22 -2.59
N LEU A 109 -8.43 21.30 -3.89
CA LEU A 109 -8.67 20.13 -4.75
C LEU A 109 -7.40 19.32 -5.00
N ILE A 110 -6.27 19.95 -5.27
CA ILE A 110 -4.97 19.26 -5.42
C ILE A 110 -4.62 18.53 -4.11
N MET A 111 -4.82 19.17 -2.96
CA MET A 111 -4.60 18.56 -1.65
C MET A 111 -5.57 17.42 -1.39
N SER A 112 -6.84 17.57 -1.77
CA SER A 112 -7.86 16.51 -1.65
C SER A 112 -7.57 15.31 -2.54
N VAL A 113 -7.15 15.50 -3.80
CA VAL A 113 -6.74 14.40 -4.70
C VAL A 113 -5.51 13.66 -4.16
N ARG A 114 -4.54 14.41 -3.61
CA ARG A 114 -3.36 13.82 -2.96
C ARG A 114 -3.70 13.10 -1.64
N ALA A 115 -4.68 13.59 -0.88
CA ALA A 115 -5.16 12.98 0.35
C ALA A 115 -6.05 11.76 0.11
N MET A 116 -6.93 11.80 -0.90
CA MET A 116 -7.77 10.66 -1.32
C MET A 116 -6.93 9.47 -1.76
N ARG A 117 -5.74 9.70 -2.35
CA ARG A 117 -4.74 8.65 -2.62
C ARG A 117 -4.25 7.94 -1.34
N GLY A 118 -4.21 8.62 -0.20
CA GLY A 118 -3.91 8.00 1.10
C GLY A 118 -5.07 7.15 1.63
N ALA A 119 -6.32 7.51 1.28
CA ALA A 119 -7.53 6.89 1.81
C ALA A 119 -8.11 5.76 0.92
N GLU A 120 -7.98 5.82 -0.41
CA GLU A 120 -8.56 4.83 -1.35
C GLU A 120 -7.99 3.40 -1.16
N VAL A 121 -6.76 3.29 -0.65
CA VAL A 121 -6.14 2.00 -0.28
C VAL A 121 -6.88 1.37 0.92
N ALA A 122 -7.42 2.18 1.82
CA ALA A 122 -8.21 1.72 2.97
C ALA A 122 -9.66 1.39 2.57
N THR A 123 -10.26 2.12 1.63
CA THR A 123 -11.69 1.96 1.27
C THR A 123 -11.97 0.77 0.35
N HIS A 124 -11.04 0.42 -0.57
CA HIS A 124 -11.20 -0.76 -1.43
C HIS A 124 -11.11 -2.09 -0.68
N ALA A 125 -10.54 -2.10 0.53
CA ALA A 125 -10.53 -3.26 1.42
C ALA A 125 -11.90 -3.53 2.07
N THR A 126 -12.69 -2.50 2.32
CA THR A 126 -13.98 -2.61 3.01
C THR A 126 -15.13 -2.99 2.08
N LYS A 127 -15.04 -2.67 0.78
CA LYS A 127 -16.13 -2.91 -0.17
C LYS A 127 -16.21 -4.36 -0.69
N ARG A 128 -15.16 -5.17 -0.52
CA ARG A 128 -15.14 -6.58 -0.98
C ARG A 128 -15.69 -7.60 0.03
N SER A 129 -15.94 -7.19 1.28
CA SER A 129 -16.53 -8.05 2.32
C SER A 129 -18.06 -7.92 2.47
N ALA A 130 -18.72 -7.14 1.60
CA ALA A 130 -20.17 -6.89 1.66
C ALA A 130 -20.95 -7.46 0.45
N GLY A 131 -20.32 -8.35 -0.31
CA GLY A 131 -20.91 -8.97 -1.50
C GLY A 131 -20.46 -10.41 -1.67
N ALA A 132 -20.88 -11.28 -0.75
CA ALA A 132 -20.91 -12.74 -0.89
C ALA A 132 -21.99 -13.28 0.03
#